data_AF-M3ESS1-F1
#
_entry.id   AF-M3ESS1-F1
#
_cell.length_a   1.000
_cell.length_b   1.000
_cell.length_c   1.000
_cell.angle_alpha   90.00
_cell.angle_beta   90.00
_cell.angle_gamma   90.00
#
_symmetry.space_group_name_H-M   'P 1'
#
loop_
_entity.id
_entity.type
_entity.pdbx_description
1 polymer ?
#
loop_
_entity_poly.entity_id
_entity_poly.type
_entity_poly.pdbx_seq_one_letter_code
_entity_poly.pdbx_strand_id
1 'polypeptide(L)'
;MRAGADPERFAAFLRSLKERSGLSYEALAPRTGSSRSTLHRYCSGSYVPPDYGPVHRFASACGASPSELRELHRLWAVADMSRAGDERTGSAEVDASASKTEERAGPGPDEAAPPSVAAAEAAPSASVARRHRLRRALPILGVCFLLLTAGGTWLTLASRQEAAAEVPGDGRLLFSPACAEPVGMGQHDACVKEVQRLLAEAGADIDVDSSFGPQTLRRVTAFQVLHGLDADGMVGAQTKKALYDPKERIRSWSPRKVRQHIRQVFTEEPGHAVAIADCQSFLDPLHILPNTNGSRNWGVFQISDTRLRELGGTPREALQPEWNIQAAHRLYKRAGNFDDWPHCERAYVNSRTPEPSSSPTRS
;
A
#
# COMPACT_ATOMS: atom_id res chain seq x y z
N MET A 1 6.78 -9.05 -32.00
CA MET A 1 5.47 -9.35 -31.36
C MET A 1 5.77 -9.85 -29.96
N ARG A 2 5.32 -9.28 -28.83
CA ARG A 2 4.25 -8.32 -28.53
C ARG A 2 4.54 -7.74 -27.12
N ALA A 3 4.91 -6.47 -26.99
CA ALA A 3 4.75 -5.75 -25.71
C ALA A 3 3.28 -5.34 -25.49
N GLY A 4 2.52 -5.17 -26.59
CA GLY A 4 1.10 -4.78 -26.54
C GLY A 4 0.08 -5.90 -26.39
N ALA A 5 0.46 -7.19 -26.29
CA ALA A 5 -0.53 -8.27 -26.16
C ALA A 5 -0.82 -8.68 -24.72
N ASP A 6 0.08 -8.36 -23.79
CA ASP A 6 -0.06 -8.81 -22.40
C ASP A 6 -1.00 -7.88 -21.59
N PRO A 7 -0.87 -6.54 -21.67
CA PRO A 7 -1.87 -5.62 -21.11
C PRO A 7 -3.24 -5.75 -21.78
N GLU A 8 -3.29 -6.01 -23.09
CA GLU A 8 -4.55 -6.15 -23.83
C GLU A 8 -5.32 -7.42 -23.43
N ARG A 9 -4.63 -8.54 -23.19
CA ARG A 9 -5.28 -9.77 -22.70
C ARG A 9 -5.87 -9.58 -21.30
N PHE A 10 -5.13 -8.89 -20.43
CA PHE A 10 -5.63 -8.49 -19.11
C PHE A 10 -6.87 -7.60 -19.22
N ALA A 11 -6.80 -6.55 -20.05
CA ALA A 11 -7.89 -5.60 -20.26
C ALA A 11 -9.13 -6.24 -20.90
N ALA A 12 -8.94 -7.14 -21.87
CA ALA A 12 -10.01 -7.90 -22.51
C ALA A 12 -10.74 -8.82 -21.51
N PHE A 13 -10.01 -9.45 -20.59
CA PHE A 13 -10.62 -10.28 -19.55
C PHE A 13 -11.44 -9.44 -18.57
N LEU A 14 -10.97 -8.25 -18.17
CA LEU A 14 -11.76 -7.34 -17.34
C LEU A 14 -13.03 -6.85 -18.07
N ARG A 15 -12.93 -6.56 -19.36
CA ARG A 15 -14.10 -6.17 -20.17
C ARG A 15 -15.14 -7.28 -20.23
N SER A 16 -14.74 -8.54 -20.45
CA SER A 16 -15.69 -9.65 -20.53
C SER A 16 -16.42 -9.90 -19.20
N LEU A 17 -15.73 -9.77 -18.06
CA LEU A 17 -16.34 -9.84 -16.74
C LEU A 17 -17.38 -8.72 -16.54
N LYS A 18 -17.03 -7.49 -16.93
CA LYS A 18 -17.94 -6.34 -16.83
C LYS A 18 -19.15 -6.49 -17.73
N GLU A 19 -18.97 -6.86 -18.99
CA GLU A 19 -20.06 -7.07 -19.95
C GLU A 19 -21.05 -8.11 -19.43
N ARG A 20 -20.55 -9.23 -18.90
CA ARG A 20 -21.39 -10.28 -18.33
C ARG A 20 -22.13 -9.83 -17.07
N SER A 21 -21.55 -8.95 -16.26
CA SER A 21 -22.19 -8.42 -15.05
C SER A 21 -23.34 -7.43 -15.35
N GLY A 22 -23.38 -6.86 -16.56
CA GLY A 22 -24.33 -5.81 -16.94
C GLY A 22 -24.09 -4.45 -16.24
N LEU A 23 -23.03 -4.30 -15.44
CA LEU A 23 -22.78 -3.09 -14.67
C LEU A 23 -22.08 -2.00 -15.51
N SER A 24 -22.49 -0.75 -15.31
CA SER A 24 -21.78 0.41 -15.85
C SER A 24 -20.54 0.71 -15.01
N TYR A 25 -19.57 1.44 -15.56
CA TYR A 25 -18.42 1.91 -14.78
C TYR A 25 -18.83 2.82 -13.62
N GLU A 26 -19.93 3.55 -13.78
CA GLU A 26 -20.52 4.40 -12.74
C GLU A 26 -21.08 3.56 -11.58
N ALA A 27 -21.74 2.44 -11.88
CA ALA A 27 -22.23 1.51 -10.87
C ALA A 27 -21.11 0.71 -10.18
N LEU A 28 -20.00 0.45 -10.87
CA LEU A 28 -18.84 -0.27 -10.33
C LEU A 28 -17.93 0.60 -9.47
N ALA A 29 -17.84 1.90 -9.76
CA ALA A 29 -16.95 2.82 -9.05
C ALA A 29 -17.09 2.77 -7.51
N PRO A 30 -18.30 2.94 -6.93
CA PRO A 30 -18.49 2.87 -5.47
C PRO A 30 -18.29 1.47 -4.90
N ARG A 31 -18.50 0.41 -5.69
CA ARG A 31 -18.36 -0.99 -5.24
C ARG A 31 -16.91 -1.47 -5.19
N THR A 32 -16.04 -0.79 -5.93
CA THR A 32 -14.64 -1.19 -6.14
C THR A 32 -13.65 -0.23 -5.49
N GLY A 33 -14.12 0.93 -5.00
CA GLY A 33 -13.29 1.99 -4.45
C GLY A 33 -12.35 2.57 -5.51
N SER A 34 -12.82 2.72 -6.75
CA SER A 34 -12.04 3.25 -7.89
C SER A 34 -12.89 4.18 -8.73
N SER A 35 -12.33 5.28 -9.23
CA SER A 35 -13.08 6.23 -10.06
C SER A 35 -13.55 5.59 -11.38
N ARG A 36 -14.64 6.11 -11.96
CA ARG A 36 -15.12 5.71 -13.29
C ARG A 36 -14.01 5.73 -14.35
N SER A 37 -13.20 6.78 -14.35
CA SER A 37 -12.09 6.96 -15.29
C SER A 37 -10.98 5.94 -15.07
N THR A 38 -10.69 5.58 -13.82
CA THR A 38 -9.71 4.54 -13.47
C THR A 38 -10.15 3.18 -13.97
N LEU A 39 -11.41 2.79 -13.72
CA LEU A 39 -11.96 1.52 -14.19
C LEU A 39 -11.97 1.43 -15.72
N HIS A 40 -12.27 2.54 -16.40
CA HIS A 40 -12.20 2.60 -17.85
C HIS A 40 -10.77 2.35 -18.35
N ARG A 41 -9.75 2.92 -17.70
CA ARG A 41 -8.34 2.72 -18.08
C ARG A 41 -7.88 1.26 -17.91
N TYR A 42 -8.35 0.57 -16.86
CA TYR A 42 -8.09 -0.87 -16.68
C TYR A 42 -8.65 -1.68 -17.84
N CYS A 43 -9.91 -1.43 -18.19
CA CYS A 43 -10.61 -2.15 -19.26
C CYS A 43 -10.13 -1.77 -20.67
N SER A 44 -9.53 -0.58 -20.86
CA SER A 44 -8.92 -0.18 -22.13
C SER A 44 -7.44 -0.57 -22.24
N GLY A 45 -6.85 -1.17 -21.22
CA GLY A 45 -5.44 -1.59 -21.21
C GLY A 45 -4.44 -0.42 -21.17
N SER A 46 -4.91 0.81 -20.93
CA SER A 46 -4.04 2.00 -20.88
C SER A 46 -3.42 2.21 -19.50
N TYR A 47 -3.79 1.39 -18.53
CA TYR A 47 -3.19 1.37 -17.20
C TYR A 47 -3.39 0.02 -16.54
N VAL A 48 -2.28 -0.57 -16.06
CA VAL A 48 -2.26 -1.79 -15.25
C VAL A 48 -1.93 -1.37 -13.81
N PRO A 49 -2.78 -1.69 -12.81
CA PRO A 49 -2.49 -1.38 -11.41
C PRO A 49 -1.20 -2.05 -10.91
N PRO A 50 -0.39 -1.36 -10.09
CA PRO A 50 0.78 -1.98 -9.45
C PRO A 50 0.41 -2.98 -8.36
N ASP A 51 -0.82 -2.90 -7.82
CA ASP A 51 -1.37 -3.84 -6.85
C ASP A 51 -2.55 -4.61 -7.43
N TYR A 52 -2.68 -5.89 -7.09
CA TYR A 52 -3.80 -6.71 -7.55
C TYR A 52 -5.13 -6.41 -6.84
N GLY A 53 -5.10 -5.77 -5.67
CA GLY A 53 -6.29 -5.52 -4.85
C GLY A 53 -7.45 -4.83 -5.59
N PRO A 54 -7.23 -3.69 -6.29
CA PRO A 54 -8.26 -3.03 -7.11
C PRO A 54 -8.82 -3.92 -8.22
N VAL A 55 -7.98 -4.75 -8.83
CA VAL A 55 -8.35 -5.68 -9.90
C VAL A 55 -9.27 -6.79 -9.36
N HIS A 56 -8.90 -7.36 -8.22
CA HIS A 56 -9.71 -8.36 -7.52
C HIS A 56 -11.09 -7.80 -7.18
N ARG A 57 -11.17 -6.60 -6.60
CA ARG A 57 -12.47 -5.95 -6.25
C ARG A 57 -13.35 -5.74 -7.47
N PHE A 58 -12.78 -5.27 -8.57
CA PHE A 58 -13.52 -5.12 -9.82
C PHE A 58 -14.11 -6.44 -10.29
N ALA A 59 -13.30 -7.50 -10.33
CA ALA A 59 -13.74 -8.80 -10.80
C ALA A 59 -14.77 -9.44 -9.86
N SER A 60 -14.59 -9.34 -8.54
CA SER A 60 -15.56 -9.81 -7.55
C SER A 60 -16.90 -9.05 -7.65
N ALA A 61 -16.88 -7.72 -7.85
CA ALA A 61 -18.08 -6.93 -8.05
C ALA A 61 -18.84 -7.29 -9.35
N CYS A 62 -18.11 -7.80 -10.35
CA CYS A 62 -18.67 -8.35 -11.59
C CYS A 62 -19.13 -9.81 -11.47
N GLY A 63 -19.01 -10.44 -10.29
CA GLY A 63 -19.41 -11.83 -10.06
C GLY A 63 -18.44 -12.87 -10.62
N ALA A 64 -17.14 -12.56 -10.69
CA ALA A 64 -16.12 -13.51 -11.15
C ALA A 64 -16.06 -14.75 -10.23
N SER A 65 -16.01 -15.93 -10.85
CA SER A 65 -15.78 -17.20 -10.15
C SER A 65 -14.33 -17.31 -9.63
N PRO A 66 -14.06 -18.19 -8.65
CA PRO A 66 -12.70 -18.41 -8.15
C PRO A 66 -11.68 -18.80 -9.24
N SER A 67 -12.09 -19.53 -10.28
CA SER A 67 -11.24 -19.86 -11.43
C SER A 67 -10.92 -18.65 -12.29
N GLU A 68 -11.88 -17.76 -12.48
CA GLU A 68 -11.68 -16.53 -13.26
C GLU A 68 -10.81 -15.53 -12.51
N LEU A 69 -10.92 -15.46 -11.18
CA LEU A 69 -10.02 -14.66 -10.35
C LEU A 69 -8.57 -15.15 -10.46
N ARG A 70 -8.33 -16.47 -10.46
CA ARG A 70 -6.99 -17.03 -10.67
C ARG A 70 -6.42 -16.69 -12.05
N GLU A 71 -7.22 -16.84 -13.10
CA GLU A 71 -6.78 -16.51 -14.46
C GLU A 71 -6.51 -15.01 -14.60
N LEU A 72 -7.35 -14.17 -14.01
CA LEU A 72 -7.14 -12.73 -13.99
C LEU A 72 -5.87 -12.34 -13.23
N HIS A 73 -5.55 -12.99 -12.10
CA HIS A 73 -4.29 -12.77 -11.39
C HIS A 73 -3.08 -13.16 -12.23
N ARG A 74 -3.16 -14.27 -12.98
CA ARG A 74 -2.10 -14.70 -13.91
C ARG A 74 -1.89 -13.65 -15.02
N LEU A 75 -2.97 -13.15 -15.61
CA LEU A 75 -2.90 -12.12 -16.66
C LEU A 75 -2.36 -10.79 -16.13
N TRP A 76 -2.77 -10.39 -14.94
CA TRP A 76 -2.27 -9.19 -14.26
C TRP A 76 -0.77 -9.27 -14.00
N ALA A 77 -0.28 -10.39 -13.46
CA ALA A 77 1.14 -10.57 -13.16
C ALA A 77 2.01 -10.49 -14.43
N VAL A 78 1.53 -11.04 -15.56
CA VAL A 78 2.24 -10.91 -16.85
C VAL A 78 2.23 -9.47 -17.34
N ALA A 79 1.09 -8.77 -17.25
CA ALA A 79 0.98 -7.38 -17.68
C ALA A 79 1.81 -6.41 -16.82
N ASP A 80 1.92 -6.65 -15.51
CA ASP A 80 2.76 -5.84 -14.60
C ASP A 80 4.26 -6.04 -14.89
N MET A 81 4.70 -7.25 -15.23
CA MET A 81 6.08 -7.49 -15.66
C MET A 81 6.44 -6.70 -16.93
N SER A 82 5.50 -6.57 -17.88
CA SER A 82 5.70 -5.74 -19.08
C SER A 82 5.83 -4.24 -18.72
N ARG A 83 4.98 -3.73 -17.82
CA ARG A 83 5.06 -2.35 -17.30
C ARG A 83 6.41 -2.07 -16.63
N ALA A 84 6.86 -2.98 -15.76
CA ALA A 84 8.15 -2.86 -15.08
C ALA A 84 9.34 -2.98 -16.05
N GLY A 85 9.16 -3.62 -17.21
CA GLY A 85 10.14 -3.65 -18.29
C GLY A 85 10.26 -2.30 -18.99
N ASP A 86 9.12 -1.67 -19.33
CA ASP A 86 9.05 -0.36 -20.01
C ASP A 86 9.60 0.80 -19.15
N GLU A 87 9.40 0.75 -17.82
CA GLU A 87 9.99 1.72 -16.89
C GLU A 87 11.51 1.58 -16.79
N ARG A 88 12.04 0.35 -16.91
CA ARG A 88 13.49 0.07 -16.90
C ARG A 88 14.18 0.45 -18.21
N THR A 89 13.53 0.25 -19.35
CA THR A 89 14.05 0.73 -20.64
C THR A 89 13.97 2.24 -20.77
N GLY A 90 12.92 2.88 -20.25
CA GLY A 90 12.82 4.34 -20.17
C GLY A 90 13.90 4.97 -19.27
N SER A 91 14.26 4.33 -18.15
CA SER A 91 15.37 4.79 -17.30
C SER A 91 16.74 4.54 -17.95
N ALA A 92 16.90 3.45 -18.72
CA ALA A 92 18.14 3.15 -19.44
C ALA A 92 18.38 4.06 -20.65
N GLU A 93 17.34 4.58 -21.32
CA GLU A 93 17.48 5.59 -22.38
C GLU A 93 17.87 6.98 -21.83
N VAL A 94 17.43 7.32 -20.61
CA VAL A 94 17.81 8.59 -19.95
C VAL A 94 19.26 8.52 -19.45
N ASP A 95 19.73 7.37 -18.95
CA ASP A 95 21.14 7.17 -18.58
C ASP A 95 22.07 6.99 -19.79
N ALA A 96 21.60 6.41 -20.90
CA ALA A 96 22.39 6.27 -22.12
C ALA A 96 22.63 7.61 -22.86
N SER A 97 21.81 8.64 -22.59
CA SER A 97 22.02 10.00 -23.13
C SER A 97 22.94 10.87 -22.27
N ALA A 98 23.26 10.46 -21.03
CA ALA A 98 24.16 11.18 -20.14
C ALA A 98 25.61 10.66 -20.18
N SER A 99 25.85 9.45 -20.72
CA SER A 99 27.19 8.84 -20.80
C SER A 99 27.79 8.92 -22.21
N LYS A 100 27.91 10.13 -22.78
CA LYS A 100 28.80 10.35 -23.93
C LYS A 100 29.24 11.80 -24.05
N THR A 101 30.09 12.27 -23.14
CA THR A 101 31.21 13.21 -23.39
C THR A 101 32.02 13.31 -22.09
N GLU A 102 33.14 12.59 -21.99
CA GLU A 102 34.44 13.11 -21.50
C GLU A 102 35.52 12.01 -21.40
N GLU A 103 36.45 12.05 -22.36
CA GLU A 103 37.83 11.55 -22.34
C GLU A 103 38.56 12.54 -23.29
N ARG A 104 39.67 13.26 -23.01
CA ARG A 104 40.81 13.13 -22.09
C ARG A 104 41.66 14.41 -22.14
N ALA A 105 42.32 14.80 -21.03
CA ALA A 105 43.78 15.14 -20.94
C ALA A 105 44.13 15.86 -19.61
N GLY A 106 45.07 15.32 -18.83
CA GLY A 106 45.65 15.93 -17.60
C GLY A 106 46.83 16.89 -17.88
N PRO A 107 47.71 17.26 -16.90
CA PRO A 107 47.94 16.75 -15.52
C PRO A 107 47.95 17.84 -14.39
N GLY A 108 48.17 17.43 -13.12
CA GLY A 108 48.16 18.26 -11.87
C GLY A 108 49.32 19.28 -11.70
N PRO A 109 49.62 19.85 -10.50
CA PRO A 109 49.33 19.38 -9.12
C PRO A 109 48.85 20.48 -8.11
N ASP A 110 48.81 20.08 -6.83
CA ASP A 110 48.83 20.84 -5.56
C ASP A 110 47.54 21.36 -4.87
N GLU A 111 47.24 20.66 -3.76
CA GLU A 111 47.23 21.16 -2.37
C GLU A 111 45.98 21.85 -1.77
N ALA A 112 45.57 21.27 -0.63
CA ALA A 112 44.82 21.79 0.52
C ALA A 112 43.29 22.03 0.45
N ALA A 113 42.60 21.37 1.39
CA ALA A 113 41.23 21.60 1.86
C ALA A 113 41.14 22.85 2.78
N PRO A 114 40.00 23.13 3.46
CA PRO A 114 38.63 23.52 3.04
C PRO A 114 38.25 24.87 3.74
N PRO A 115 37.01 25.18 4.21
CA PRO A 115 35.63 25.13 3.66
C PRO A 115 34.94 26.54 3.64
N SER A 116 33.63 26.56 3.33
CA SER A 116 32.60 27.42 3.96
C SER A 116 32.07 28.67 3.22
N VAL A 117 30.79 28.97 3.56
CA VAL A 117 29.94 30.18 3.38
C VAL A 117 29.59 30.62 1.95
N ALA A 118 28.31 30.61 1.53
CA ALA A 118 27.17 31.47 1.86
C ALA A 118 26.93 32.58 0.82
N ALA A 119 25.65 32.71 0.44
CA ALA A 119 24.91 33.92 0.09
C ALA A 119 25.40 34.89 -1.01
N ALA A 120 24.42 35.22 -1.87
CA ALA A 120 24.21 36.52 -2.51
C ALA A 120 25.30 36.93 -3.53
N GLU A 121 25.13 37.80 -4.51
CA GLU A 121 24.04 38.60 -5.06
C GLU A 121 24.60 39.13 -6.39
N ALA A 122 23.75 39.82 -7.16
CA ALA A 122 24.12 40.86 -8.10
C ALA A 122 24.71 40.46 -9.48
N ALA A 123 23.88 40.77 -10.47
CA ALA A 123 24.21 41.21 -11.82
C ALA A 123 25.19 42.43 -11.81
N PRO A 124 25.47 43.17 -12.91
CA PRO A 124 25.02 43.06 -14.31
C PRO A 124 26.15 43.35 -15.34
N SER A 125 25.83 43.31 -16.63
CA SER A 125 26.11 44.38 -17.61
C SER A 125 25.83 43.83 -19.02
N ALA A 126 24.88 44.46 -19.72
CA ALA A 126 25.13 45.34 -20.87
C ALA A 126 25.47 44.57 -22.15
N SER A 127 25.04 44.93 -23.35
CA SER A 127 24.05 45.86 -23.88
C SER A 127 24.21 45.73 -25.39
N VAL A 128 23.14 45.55 -26.18
CA VAL A 128 23.14 46.07 -27.55
C VAL A 128 21.75 46.58 -27.89
N ALA A 129 21.70 47.89 -28.11
CA ALA A 129 20.55 48.63 -28.57
C ALA A 129 20.33 48.48 -30.08
N ARG A 130 19.07 48.49 -30.53
CA ARG A 130 18.72 49.02 -31.85
C ARG A 130 17.50 49.92 -31.75
N ARG A 131 17.72 51.19 -32.05
CA ARG A 131 16.73 52.28 -32.09
C ARG A 131 15.96 52.23 -33.41
N HIS A 132 14.70 52.68 -33.43
CA HIS A 132 14.26 53.70 -34.40
C HIS A 132 12.93 54.38 -33.98
N ARG A 133 13.06 55.68 -33.64
CA ARG A 133 12.23 56.88 -33.96
C ARG A 133 10.70 56.82 -33.69
N LEU A 134 10.16 57.59 -32.72
CA LEU A 134 9.92 59.05 -32.65
C LEU A 134 8.62 59.53 -33.37
N ARG A 135 7.62 59.97 -32.58
CA ARG A 135 7.04 61.36 -32.54
C ARG A 135 5.68 61.33 -31.78
N ARG A 136 5.58 62.01 -30.61
CA ARG A 136 4.95 63.34 -30.34
C ARG A 136 3.41 63.33 -30.51
N ALA A 137 2.54 63.89 -29.66
CA ALA A 137 2.64 64.65 -28.41
C ALA A 137 1.22 64.79 -27.77
N LEU A 138 1.14 64.69 -26.43
CA LEU A 138 0.40 65.45 -25.40
C LEU A 138 -1.12 65.84 -25.51
N PRO A 139 -1.76 66.16 -24.35
CA PRO A 139 -3.14 65.84 -23.97
C PRO A 139 -4.06 67.07 -23.87
N ILE A 140 -5.39 66.89 -23.85
CA ILE A 140 -6.33 67.89 -23.30
C ILE A 140 -7.52 67.22 -22.59
N LEU A 141 -7.76 67.74 -21.38
CA LEU A 141 -8.84 67.52 -20.42
C LEU A 141 -10.15 68.16 -20.89
N GLY A 142 -11.33 67.60 -20.58
CA GLY A 142 -12.53 68.43 -20.52
C GLY A 142 -13.91 67.78 -20.63
N VAL A 143 -14.62 67.82 -19.50
CA VAL A 143 -16.05 68.13 -19.34
C VAL A 143 -17.04 66.95 -19.26
N CYS A 144 -17.62 66.85 -18.05
CA CYS A 144 -18.80 66.11 -17.64
C CYS A 144 -20.07 66.63 -18.32
N PHE A 145 -21.02 65.74 -18.65
CA PHE A 145 -22.41 65.84 -18.18
C PHE A 145 -23.23 64.59 -18.56
N LEU A 146 -23.76 63.93 -17.52
CA LEU A 146 -25.10 63.34 -17.43
C LEU A 146 -25.66 62.51 -18.58
N LEU A 147 -25.77 61.18 -18.36
CA LEU A 147 -27.02 60.44 -18.53
C LEU A 147 -27.10 59.29 -17.51
N LEU A 148 -27.77 59.58 -16.38
CA LEU A 148 -28.37 58.61 -15.48
C LEU A 148 -29.60 58.00 -16.16
N THR A 149 -29.49 56.78 -16.70
CA THR A 149 -30.60 55.82 -16.82
C THR A 149 -30.06 54.44 -17.22
N ALA A 150 -29.56 53.67 -16.26
CA ALA A 150 -29.57 52.19 -16.23
C ALA A 150 -28.90 51.72 -14.92
N GLY A 151 -29.34 52.26 -13.78
CA GLY A 151 -29.05 51.65 -12.49
C GLY A 151 -29.91 50.39 -12.38
N GLY A 152 -29.30 49.21 -12.46
CA GLY A 152 -30.06 47.98 -12.27
C GLY A 152 -29.48 46.68 -12.79
N THR A 153 -28.16 46.50 -12.86
CA THR A 153 -27.53 45.15 -12.89
C THR A 153 -26.14 45.26 -12.30
N TRP A 154 -26.07 45.60 -11.01
CA TRP A 154 -24.86 45.42 -10.23
C TRP A 154 -24.41 43.96 -10.30
N LEU A 155 -23.15 43.78 -10.67
CA LEU A 155 -22.39 42.55 -10.53
C LEU A 155 -22.68 41.88 -9.18
N THR A 156 -23.43 40.78 -9.18
CA THR A 156 -23.45 39.82 -8.08
C THR A 156 -23.24 38.41 -8.62
N LEU A 157 -22.09 38.17 -9.24
CA LEU A 157 -21.59 36.85 -9.62
C LEU A 157 -20.08 36.77 -9.32
N ALA A 158 -19.70 37.21 -8.11
CA ALA A 158 -18.34 37.06 -7.60
C ALA A 158 -18.37 37.00 -6.07
N SER A 159 -18.91 35.90 -5.55
CA SER A 159 -18.60 35.32 -4.23
C SER A 159 -19.64 34.26 -3.87
N ARG A 160 -19.72 33.16 -4.65
CA ARG A 160 -20.01 31.87 -4.01
C ARG A 160 -18.72 31.47 -3.31
N GLN A 161 -18.52 32.11 -2.16
CA GLN A 161 -17.67 31.58 -1.13
C GLN A 161 -18.32 30.23 -0.81
N GLU A 162 -17.65 29.14 -1.19
CA GLU A 162 -17.89 27.85 -0.58
C GLU A 162 -17.72 28.07 0.92
N ALA A 163 -18.84 28.30 1.60
CA ALA A 163 -18.95 28.01 2.99
C ALA A 163 -18.65 26.52 3.09
N ALA A 164 -17.38 26.21 3.38
CA ALA A 164 -17.01 24.94 3.95
C ALA A 164 -17.97 24.76 5.11
N ALA A 165 -18.92 23.85 4.93
CA ALA A 165 -19.88 23.52 5.96
C ALA A 165 -19.06 23.05 7.16
N GLU A 166 -18.97 23.90 8.17
CA GLU A 166 -18.52 23.53 9.50
C GLU A 166 -19.59 22.58 10.02
N VAL A 167 -19.48 21.31 9.65
CA VAL A 167 -20.30 20.26 10.24
C VAL A 167 -19.88 20.23 11.71
N PRO A 168 -20.82 20.40 12.66
CA PRO A 168 -20.52 20.13 14.06
C PRO A 168 -20.31 18.62 14.16
N GLY A 169 -19.08 18.20 13.92
CA GLY A 169 -18.69 16.81 13.93
C GLY A 169 -18.62 16.37 15.37
N ASP A 170 -19.24 15.25 15.67
CA ASP A 170 -19.10 14.39 16.86
C ASP A 170 -17.63 14.14 17.33
N GLY A 171 -16.62 14.66 16.60
CA GLY A 171 -15.20 14.39 16.82
C GLY A 171 -14.72 13.13 16.09
N ARG A 172 -15.65 12.36 15.50
CA ARG A 172 -15.36 11.13 14.75
C ARG A 172 -14.90 11.39 13.32
N LEU A 173 -13.60 11.67 13.15
CA LEU A 173 -12.96 11.96 11.86
C LEU A 173 -13.27 10.93 10.75
N LEU A 174 -13.33 9.63 11.03
CA LEU A 174 -13.57 8.62 9.98
C LEU A 174 -14.97 8.72 9.35
N PHE A 175 -15.92 9.44 9.96
CA PHE A 175 -17.24 9.72 9.40
C PHE A 175 -17.36 11.11 8.75
N SER A 176 -16.25 11.86 8.70
CA SER A 176 -16.20 13.13 7.96
C SER A 176 -16.23 12.89 6.44
N PRO A 177 -16.63 13.90 5.63
CA PRO A 177 -16.58 13.81 4.17
C PRO A 177 -15.18 13.49 3.62
N ALA A 178 -14.12 13.92 4.32
CA ALA A 178 -12.73 13.64 3.93
C ALA A 178 -12.39 12.15 4.01
N CYS A 179 -13.08 11.41 4.88
CA CYS A 179 -12.93 9.97 5.05
C CYS A 179 -14.19 9.22 4.59
N ALA A 180 -14.92 9.69 3.56
CA ALA A 180 -16.14 9.02 3.10
C ALA A 180 -15.86 7.61 2.58
N GLU A 181 -14.80 7.47 1.77
CA GLU A 181 -14.39 6.19 1.19
C GLU A 181 -13.79 5.24 2.24
N PRO A 182 -13.79 3.91 1.98
CA PRO A 182 -13.08 2.96 2.84
C PRO A 182 -11.58 3.26 2.90
N VAL A 183 -11.02 3.26 4.12
CA VAL A 183 -9.58 3.45 4.33
C VAL A 183 -8.87 2.10 4.13
N GLY A 184 -7.76 2.06 3.41
CA GLY A 184 -7.10 0.79 3.08
C GLY A 184 -5.65 0.93 2.60
N MET A 185 -5.05 -0.21 2.28
CA MET A 185 -3.64 -0.34 1.88
C MET A 185 -3.22 0.70 0.82
N GLY A 186 -2.06 1.32 1.04
CA GLY A 186 -1.47 2.33 0.15
C GLY A 186 -2.02 3.75 0.33
N GLN A 187 -2.99 3.98 1.22
CA GLN A 187 -3.41 5.34 1.59
C GLN A 187 -2.43 5.97 2.60
N HIS A 188 -2.28 7.30 2.52
CA HIS A 188 -1.37 8.08 3.35
C HIS A 188 -2.00 9.44 3.72
N ASP A 189 -2.78 9.48 4.80
CA ASP A 189 -3.54 10.68 5.19
C ASP A 189 -4.00 10.67 6.66
N ALA A 190 -4.77 11.69 7.05
CA ALA A 190 -5.32 11.83 8.39
C ALA A 190 -6.35 10.74 8.74
N CYS A 191 -7.05 10.16 7.76
CA CYS A 191 -7.98 9.06 7.99
C CYS A 191 -7.21 7.79 8.40
N VAL A 192 -6.08 7.50 7.75
CA VAL A 192 -5.19 6.40 8.14
C VAL A 192 -4.64 6.60 9.54
N LYS A 193 -4.17 7.82 9.86
CA LYS A 193 -3.67 8.15 11.20
C LYS A 193 -4.69 7.86 12.29
N GLU A 194 -5.95 8.22 12.04
CA GLU A 194 -7.06 7.97 12.95
C GLU A 194 -7.37 6.48 13.10
N VAL A 195 -7.33 5.70 12.01
CA VAL A 195 -7.45 4.23 12.08
C VAL A 195 -6.36 3.63 12.99
N GLN A 196 -5.11 4.04 12.80
CA GLN A 196 -3.98 3.54 13.60
C GLN A 196 -4.13 3.92 15.07
N ARG A 197 -4.55 5.16 15.36
CA ARG A 197 -4.82 5.62 16.74
C ARG A 197 -5.90 4.76 17.40
N LEU A 198 -7.04 4.54 16.72
CA LEU A 198 -8.15 3.74 17.26
C LEU A 198 -7.75 2.27 17.45
N LEU A 199 -6.94 1.70 16.56
CA LEU A 199 -6.38 0.36 16.74
C LEU A 199 -5.46 0.27 17.95
N ALA A 200 -4.58 1.26 18.15
CA ALA A 200 -3.70 1.33 19.31
C ALA A 200 -4.50 1.43 20.62
N GLU A 201 -5.56 2.26 20.64
CA GLU A 201 -6.48 2.39 21.78
C GLU A 201 -7.24 1.08 22.06
N ALA A 202 -7.65 0.38 21.00
CA ALA A 202 -8.24 -0.95 21.10
C ALA A 202 -7.25 -2.01 21.64
N GLY A 203 -5.94 -1.71 21.70
CA GLY A 203 -4.90 -2.57 22.28
C GLY A 203 -4.02 -3.28 21.25
N ALA A 204 -4.07 -2.89 19.97
CA ALA A 204 -3.12 -3.36 18.98
C ALA A 204 -1.75 -2.72 19.18
N ASP A 205 -0.69 -3.52 19.03
CA ASP A 205 0.68 -3.02 18.93
C ASP A 205 0.94 -2.53 17.50
N ILE A 206 0.99 -1.21 17.31
CA ILE A 206 1.09 -0.54 16.00
C ILE A 206 1.64 0.88 16.12
N ASP A 207 2.42 1.30 15.12
CA ASP A 207 2.89 2.66 14.97
C ASP A 207 1.85 3.56 14.27
N VAL A 208 1.78 4.84 14.68
CA VAL A 208 0.85 5.84 14.13
C VAL A 208 1.62 6.77 13.19
N ASP A 209 1.87 6.32 11.97
CA ASP A 209 2.69 7.00 10.96
C ASP A 209 1.87 7.63 9.80
N SER A 210 0.53 7.55 9.88
CA SER A 210 -0.40 8.00 8.84
C SER A 210 -0.31 7.23 7.51
N SER A 211 0.38 6.08 7.49
CA SER A 211 0.59 5.25 6.30
C SER A 211 -0.03 3.87 6.44
N PHE A 212 -0.90 3.51 5.50
CA PHE A 212 -1.58 2.22 5.54
C PHE A 212 -0.69 1.17 4.87
N GLY A 213 0.31 0.72 5.62
CA GLY A 213 1.24 -0.34 5.22
C GLY A 213 0.84 -1.74 5.70
N PRO A 214 1.75 -2.73 5.54
CA PRO A 214 1.48 -4.13 5.91
C PRO A 214 1.14 -4.34 7.39
N GLN A 215 1.72 -3.56 8.30
CA GLN A 215 1.40 -3.63 9.73
C GLN A 215 -0.05 -3.17 9.99
N THR A 216 -0.44 -2.02 9.44
CA THR A 216 -1.82 -1.51 9.53
C THR A 216 -2.82 -2.51 8.95
N LEU A 217 -2.52 -3.12 7.80
CA LEU A 217 -3.35 -4.17 7.21
C LEU A 217 -3.53 -5.37 8.14
N ARG A 218 -2.45 -5.87 8.76
CA ARG A 218 -2.52 -6.98 9.72
C ARG A 218 -3.41 -6.62 10.91
N ARG A 219 -3.26 -5.42 11.47
CA ARG A 219 -4.04 -4.98 12.65
C ARG A 219 -5.50 -4.74 12.33
N VAL A 220 -5.83 -4.14 11.19
CA VAL A 220 -7.22 -4.01 10.73
C VAL A 220 -7.85 -5.40 10.54
N THR A 221 -7.15 -6.30 9.86
CA THR A 221 -7.65 -7.66 9.61
C THR A 221 -7.87 -8.42 10.93
N ALA A 222 -6.91 -8.35 11.86
CA ALA A 222 -7.04 -8.95 13.18
C ALA A 222 -8.21 -8.34 13.97
N PHE A 223 -8.35 -7.01 13.96
CA PHE A 223 -9.46 -6.31 14.60
C PHE A 223 -10.81 -6.77 14.04
N GLN A 224 -10.95 -6.87 12.73
CA GLN A 224 -12.15 -7.36 12.06
C GLN A 224 -12.52 -8.78 12.49
N VAL A 225 -11.56 -9.71 12.47
CA VAL A 225 -11.77 -11.08 12.97
C VAL A 225 -12.19 -11.10 14.43
N LEU A 226 -11.52 -10.31 15.27
CA LEU A 226 -11.80 -10.23 16.71
C LEU A 226 -13.13 -9.52 17.04
N HIS A 227 -13.74 -8.82 16.07
CA HIS A 227 -15.03 -8.16 16.25
C HIS A 227 -16.17 -8.80 15.44
N GLY A 228 -15.90 -9.93 14.78
CA GLY A 228 -16.90 -10.65 13.97
C GLY A 228 -17.33 -9.88 12.72
N LEU A 229 -16.42 -9.09 12.15
CA LEU A 229 -16.61 -8.36 10.90
C LEU A 229 -16.04 -9.16 9.73
N ASP A 230 -16.43 -8.76 8.51
CA ASP A 230 -15.77 -9.23 7.29
C ASP A 230 -14.30 -8.80 7.32
N ALA A 231 -13.40 -9.78 7.42
CA ALA A 231 -11.96 -9.55 7.55
C ALA A 231 -11.31 -9.28 6.20
N ASP A 232 -11.74 -8.25 5.47
CA ASP A 232 -11.25 -7.88 4.14
C ASP A 232 -10.02 -6.96 4.16
N GLY A 233 -9.61 -6.49 5.35
CA GLY A 233 -8.51 -5.55 5.52
C GLY A 233 -8.84 -4.10 5.15
N MET A 234 -10.11 -3.81 4.82
CA MET A 234 -10.60 -2.47 4.48
C MET A 234 -11.40 -1.87 5.63
N VAL A 235 -11.18 -0.59 5.90
CA VAL A 235 -11.89 0.13 6.94
C VAL A 235 -13.12 0.82 6.34
N GLY A 236 -14.13 0.00 6.01
CA GLY A 236 -15.46 0.45 5.58
C GLY A 236 -16.33 0.93 6.75
N ALA A 237 -17.58 1.31 6.47
CA ALA A 237 -18.49 1.90 7.46
C ALA A 237 -18.68 1.05 8.74
N GLN A 238 -18.78 -0.28 8.60
CA GLN A 238 -18.90 -1.18 9.75
C GLN A 238 -17.63 -1.21 10.59
N THR A 239 -16.46 -1.31 9.95
CA THR A 239 -15.15 -1.26 10.64
C THR A 239 -14.95 0.09 11.33
N LYS A 240 -15.29 1.22 10.68
CA LYS A 240 -15.21 2.57 11.28
C LYS A 240 -16.04 2.65 12.55
N LYS A 241 -17.28 2.14 12.52
CA LYS A 241 -18.17 2.11 13.70
C LYS A 241 -17.55 1.28 14.83
N ALA A 242 -17.05 0.09 14.51
CA ALA A 242 -16.44 -0.80 15.50
C ALA A 242 -15.14 -0.21 16.09
N LEU A 243 -14.34 0.52 15.31
CA LEU A 243 -13.12 1.19 15.82
C LEU A 243 -13.43 2.27 16.85
N TYR A 244 -14.51 3.05 16.67
CA TYR A 244 -14.92 4.06 17.64
C TYR A 244 -15.63 3.48 18.87
N ASP A 245 -16.27 2.31 18.73
CA ASP A 245 -17.00 1.64 19.80
C ASP A 245 -16.68 0.13 19.81
N PRO A 246 -15.46 -0.26 20.21
CA PRO A 246 -15.04 -1.65 20.19
C PRO A 246 -15.72 -2.42 21.32
N LYS A 247 -16.39 -3.53 20.96
CA LYS A 247 -17.05 -4.42 21.92
C LYS A 247 -16.06 -5.05 22.90
N GLU A 248 -14.85 -5.33 22.42
CA GLU A 248 -13.80 -5.99 23.20
C GLU A 248 -12.44 -5.36 22.86
N ARG A 249 -11.57 -5.23 23.85
CA ARG A 249 -10.17 -4.85 23.58
C ARG A 249 -9.43 -6.02 22.96
N ILE A 250 -8.53 -5.72 22.02
CA ILE A 250 -7.55 -6.68 21.53
C ILE A 250 -6.65 -7.08 22.71
N ARG A 251 -6.71 -8.36 23.08
CA ARG A 251 -5.84 -8.97 24.08
C ARG A 251 -4.95 -9.97 23.38
N SER A 252 -3.64 -9.73 23.43
CA SER A 252 -2.64 -10.62 22.85
C SER A 252 -1.45 -10.77 23.81
N TRP A 253 -0.51 -11.65 23.49
CA TRP A 253 0.70 -11.87 24.26
C TRP A 253 1.87 -11.10 23.66
N SER A 254 2.74 -10.57 24.53
CA SER A 254 4.04 -10.03 24.10
C SER A 254 4.92 -11.14 23.49
N PRO A 255 5.86 -10.80 22.58
CA PRO A 255 6.84 -11.75 22.03
C PRO A 255 7.58 -12.57 23.10
N ARG A 256 7.93 -11.94 24.23
CA ARG A 256 8.58 -12.62 25.37
C ARG A 256 7.71 -13.74 25.97
N LYS A 257 6.41 -13.48 26.14
CA LYS A 257 5.45 -14.45 26.67
C LYS A 257 5.20 -15.58 25.67
N VAL A 258 5.05 -15.24 24.38
CA VAL A 258 4.95 -16.24 23.30
C VAL A 258 6.17 -17.15 23.31
N ARG A 259 7.39 -16.58 23.35
CA ARG A 259 8.66 -17.33 23.43
C ARG A 259 8.71 -18.28 24.63
N GLN A 260 8.34 -17.79 25.81
CA GLN A 260 8.32 -18.61 27.03
C GLN A 260 7.34 -19.78 26.89
N HIS A 261 6.14 -19.51 26.37
CA HIS A 261 5.10 -20.54 26.22
C HIS A 261 5.46 -21.60 25.19
N ILE A 262 6.03 -21.21 24.05
CA ILE A 262 6.51 -22.18 23.04
C ILE A 262 7.51 -23.17 23.67
N ARG A 263 8.44 -22.69 24.51
CA ARG A 263 9.42 -23.56 25.19
C ARG A 263 8.78 -24.51 26.19
N GLN A 264 7.60 -24.18 26.73
CA GLN A 264 6.86 -25.05 27.64
C GLN A 264 6.08 -26.13 26.88
N VAL A 265 5.56 -25.79 25.70
CA VAL A 265 4.77 -26.71 24.87
C VAL A 265 5.66 -27.66 24.07
N PHE A 266 6.72 -27.16 23.44
CA PHE A 266 7.67 -27.94 22.64
C PHE A 266 8.85 -28.39 23.49
N THR A 267 8.67 -29.45 24.27
CA THR A 267 9.69 -29.91 25.23
C THR A 267 10.90 -30.59 24.58
N GLU A 268 10.69 -31.20 23.41
CA GLU A 268 11.69 -31.97 22.68
C GLU A 268 12.71 -31.05 21.98
N GLU A 269 12.23 -30.02 21.28
CA GLU A 269 13.08 -29.04 20.57
C GLU A 269 12.65 -27.58 20.80
N PRO A 270 12.68 -27.09 22.07
CA PRO A 270 12.13 -25.78 22.43
C PRO A 270 12.81 -24.61 21.72
N GLY A 271 14.12 -24.70 21.49
CA GLY A 271 14.87 -23.68 20.77
C GLY A 271 14.54 -23.64 19.28
N HIS A 272 14.27 -24.79 18.68
CA HIS A 272 13.93 -24.90 17.27
C HIS A 272 12.52 -24.35 17.01
N ALA A 273 11.54 -24.78 17.80
CA ALA A 273 10.17 -24.28 17.71
C ALA A 273 10.08 -22.75 17.84
N VAL A 274 10.86 -22.17 18.76
CA VAL A 274 10.97 -20.70 18.90
C VAL A 274 11.54 -20.07 17.63
N ALA A 275 12.61 -20.63 17.06
CA ALA A 275 13.21 -20.09 15.84
C ALA A 275 12.25 -20.14 14.64
N ILE A 276 11.47 -21.23 14.51
CA ILE A 276 10.43 -21.35 13.50
C ILE A 276 9.37 -20.25 13.70
N ALA A 277 8.82 -20.10 14.90
CA ALA A 277 7.81 -19.08 15.18
C ALA A 277 8.31 -17.64 14.98
N ASP A 278 9.56 -17.36 15.36
CA ASP A 278 10.20 -16.06 15.19
C ASP A 278 10.39 -15.72 13.70
N CYS A 279 10.84 -16.69 12.90
CA CYS A 279 10.92 -16.57 11.45
C CYS A 279 9.55 -16.37 10.78
N GLN A 280 8.52 -17.06 11.27
CA GLN A 280 7.17 -17.03 10.67
C GLN A 280 6.41 -15.72 10.97
N SER A 281 6.56 -15.18 12.18
CA SER A 281 5.68 -14.10 12.65
C SER A 281 6.36 -13.04 13.50
N PHE A 282 7.66 -13.13 13.74
CA PHE A 282 8.36 -12.33 14.76
C PHE A 282 7.74 -12.51 16.16
N LEU A 283 7.18 -13.70 16.42
CA LEU A 283 6.43 -14.05 17.62
C LEU A 283 5.19 -13.18 17.87
N ASP A 284 4.63 -12.57 16.83
CA ASP A 284 3.43 -11.75 16.89
C ASP A 284 2.17 -12.61 16.66
N PRO A 285 1.27 -12.77 17.66
CA PRO A 285 0.05 -13.55 17.49
C PRO A 285 -0.95 -12.94 16.51
N LEU A 286 -0.81 -11.66 16.17
CA LEU A 286 -1.66 -10.93 15.23
C LEU A 286 -1.01 -10.81 13.84
N HIS A 287 0.04 -11.60 13.57
CA HIS A 287 0.67 -11.67 12.26
C HIS A 287 -0.23 -12.44 11.28
N ILE A 288 -0.71 -11.76 10.24
CA ILE A 288 -1.57 -12.35 9.22
C ILE A 288 -0.93 -12.11 7.85
N LEU A 289 -0.75 -13.16 7.06
CA LEU A 289 -0.23 -13.04 5.69
C LEU A 289 -1.28 -13.52 4.69
N PRO A 290 -1.67 -12.68 3.72
CA PRO A 290 -2.48 -13.13 2.60
C PRO A 290 -1.64 -13.96 1.62
N ASN A 291 -2.26 -14.99 1.06
CA ASN A 291 -1.71 -15.80 -0.02
C ASN A 291 -2.32 -15.38 -1.36
N THR A 292 -1.62 -15.65 -2.46
CA THR A 292 -2.07 -15.30 -3.83
C THR A 292 -3.34 -16.04 -4.27
N ASN A 293 -3.67 -17.15 -3.61
CA ASN A 293 -4.88 -17.93 -3.87
C ASN A 293 -6.11 -17.42 -3.08
N GLY A 294 -5.99 -16.30 -2.36
CA GLY A 294 -7.03 -15.72 -1.52
C GLY A 294 -7.16 -16.31 -0.12
N SER A 295 -6.39 -17.37 0.20
CA SER A 295 -6.30 -17.87 1.58
C SER A 295 -5.33 -17.02 2.41
N ARG A 296 -5.26 -17.31 3.71
CA ARG A 296 -4.37 -16.63 4.64
C ARG A 296 -3.63 -17.61 5.54
N ASN A 297 -2.56 -17.11 6.13
CA ASN A 297 -1.81 -17.74 7.21
C ASN A 297 -1.98 -16.90 8.48
N TRP A 298 -2.14 -17.59 9.61
CA TRP A 298 -2.61 -16.98 10.85
C TRP A 298 -1.64 -17.17 12.01
N GLY A 299 -1.35 -16.07 12.70
CA GLY A 299 -0.74 -16.02 14.03
C GLY A 299 0.70 -16.52 14.09
N VAL A 300 1.09 -16.95 15.30
CA VAL A 300 2.48 -17.22 15.69
C VAL A 300 3.19 -18.20 14.75
N PHE A 301 2.52 -19.28 14.38
CA PHE A 301 3.04 -20.31 13.49
C PHE A 301 2.44 -20.24 12.09
N GLN A 302 1.86 -19.11 11.66
CA GLN A 302 1.37 -18.92 10.29
C GLN A 302 0.53 -20.12 9.78
N ILE A 303 -0.40 -20.61 10.61
CA ILE A 303 -1.26 -21.75 10.27
C ILE A 303 -2.16 -21.34 9.09
N SER A 304 -2.10 -22.06 7.97
CA SER A 304 -2.90 -21.73 6.78
C SER A 304 -4.39 -22.01 6.99
N ASP A 305 -5.28 -21.32 6.25
CA ASP A 305 -6.73 -21.62 6.26
C ASP A 305 -7.07 -23.09 6.00
N THR A 306 -6.31 -23.75 5.12
CA THR A 306 -6.50 -25.18 4.83
C THR A 306 -6.22 -26.01 6.07
N ARG A 307 -5.07 -25.77 6.72
CA ARG A 307 -4.67 -26.52 7.90
C ARG A 307 -5.54 -26.18 9.12
N LEU A 308 -6.02 -24.95 9.20
CA LEU A 308 -6.98 -24.49 10.19
C LEU A 308 -8.30 -25.28 10.11
N ARG A 309 -8.85 -25.47 8.90
CA ARG A 309 -10.06 -26.29 8.69
C ARG A 309 -9.85 -27.75 9.09
N GLU A 310 -8.72 -28.34 8.71
CA GLU A 310 -8.41 -29.73 9.08
C GLU A 310 -8.23 -29.93 10.59
N LEU A 311 -7.77 -28.89 11.30
CA LEU A 311 -7.64 -28.88 12.75
C LEU A 311 -8.95 -28.50 13.46
N GLY A 312 -10.03 -28.25 12.72
CA GLY A 312 -11.33 -27.85 13.27
C GLY A 312 -11.34 -26.47 13.91
N GLY A 313 -10.39 -25.59 13.54
CA GLY A 313 -10.27 -24.25 14.11
C GLY A 313 -10.88 -23.15 13.23
N THR A 314 -10.89 -21.94 13.79
CA THR A 314 -11.41 -20.71 13.16
C THR A 314 -10.33 -19.62 13.12
N PRO A 315 -10.43 -18.62 12.22
CA PRO A 315 -9.50 -17.51 12.22
C PRO A 315 -9.39 -16.79 13.57
N ARG A 316 -10.51 -16.67 14.30
CA ARG A 316 -10.53 -16.06 15.64
C ARG A 316 -9.69 -16.86 16.63
N GLU A 317 -9.79 -18.19 16.62
CA GLU A 317 -8.96 -19.06 17.45
C GLU A 317 -7.49 -19.04 17.02
N ALA A 318 -7.22 -18.97 15.72
CA ALA A 318 -5.86 -18.90 15.21
C ALA A 318 -5.11 -17.61 15.65
N LEU A 319 -5.82 -16.53 15.97
CA LEU A 319 -5.24 -15.32 16.57
C LEU A 319 -5.06 -15.42 18.09
N GLN A 320 -5.60 -16.45 18.74
CA GLN A 320 -5.31 -16.73 20.14
C GLN A 320 -3.97 -17.46 20.25
N PRO A 321 -2.95 -16.88 20.92
CA PRO A 321 -1.60 -17.43 20.91
C PRO A 321 -1.53 -18.85 21.51
N GLU A 322 -2.28 -19.14 22.58
CA GLU A 322 -2.35 -20.50 23.14
C GLU A 322 -2.83 -21.51 22.09
N TRP A 323 -3.98 -21.24 21.47
CA TRP A 323 -4.57 -22.16 20.51
C TRP A 323 -3.64 -22.36 19.30
N ASN A 324 -3.04 -21.28 18.80
CA ASN A 324 -2.12 -21.33 17.66
C ASN A 324 -0.86 -22.18 17.97
N ILE A 325 -0.25 -21.98 19.15
CA ILE A 325 0.92 -22.75 19.59
C ILE A 325 0.57 -24.23 19.76
N GLN A 326 -0.57 -24.55 20.38
CA GLN A 326 -1.04 -25.93 20.54
C GLN A 326 -1.38 -26.59 19.19
N ALA A 327 -1.95 -25.84 18.25
CA ALA A 327 -2.22 -26.30 16.89
C ALA A 327 -0.92 -26.66 16.16
N ALA A 328 0.09 -25.79 16.22
CA ALA A 328 1.41 -26.06 15.69
C ALA A 328 2.06 -27.30 16.34
N HIS A 329 1.93 -27.44 17.66
CA HIS A 329 2.46 -28.60 18.37
C HIS A 329 1.79 -29.91 17.92
N ARG A 330 0.48 -29.92 17.66
CA ARG A 330 -0.22 -31.10 17.10
C ARG A 330 0.27 -31.47 15.70
N LEU A 331 0.65 -30.49 14.88
CA LEU A 331 1.25 -30.73 13.57
C LEU A 331 2.64 -31.35 13.73
N TYR A 332 3.49 -30.73 14.56
CA TYR A 332 4.81 -31.24 14.90
C TYR A 332 4.77 -32.68 15.44
N LYS A 333 3.90 -32.99 16.41
CA LYS A 333 3.79 -34.34 16.98
C LYS A 333 3.33 -35.39 15.96
N ARG A 334 2.60 -34.99 14.92
CA ARG A 334 2.15 -35.88 13.85
C ARG A 334 3.26 -36.19 12.86
N ALA A 335 4.02 -35.17 12.45
CA ALA A 335 5.08 -35.32 11.47
C ALA A 335 6.41 -35.81 12.10
N GLY A 336 6.64 -35.50 13.37
CA GLY A 336 7.91 -35.72 14.06
C GLY A 336 8.98 -34.69 13.70
N ASN A 337 8.62 -33.62 12.97
CA ASN A 337 9.51 -32.58 12.47
C ASN A 337 8.73 -31.27 12.21
N PHE A 338 9.38 -30.26 11.63
CA PHE A 338 8.79 -28.96 11.29
C PHE A 338 8.50 -28.80 9.78
N ASP A 339 8.20 -29.89 9.06
CA ASP A 339 7.95 -29.86 7.60
C ASP A 339 6.73 -29.01 7.19
N ASP A 340 5.81 -28.73 8.12
CA ASP A 340 4.73 -27.75 7.92
C ASP A 340 5.25 -26.30 7.74
N TRP A 341 6.54 -26.04 8.05
CA TRP A 341 7.20 -24.73 7.96
C TRP A 341 8.53 -24.77 7.16
N PRO A 342 8.51 -25.24 5.90
CA PRO A 342 9.73 -25.67 5.19
C PRO A 342 10.72 -24.53 4.89
N HIS A 343 10.24 -23.28 4.79
CA HIS A 343 11.10 -22.12 4.57
C HIS A 343 11.91 -21.77 5.82
N CYS A 344 11.26 -21.72 6.98
CA CYS A 344 11.92 -21.41 8.24
C CYS A 344 12.77 -22.58 8.73
N GLU A 345 12.32 -23.83 8.49
CA GLU A 345 13.11 -25.03 8.77
C GLU A 345 14.46 -24.98 8.05
N ARG A 346 14.44 -24.76 6.74
CA ARG A 346 15.66 -24.64 5.94
C ARG A 346 16.56 -23.48 6.39
N ALA A 347 15.98 -22.33 6.71
CA ALA A 347 16.74 -21.19 7.23
C ALA A 347 17.46 -21.55 8.54
N TYR A 348 16.78 -22.27 9.42
CA TYR A 348 17.33 -22.72 10.69
C TYR A 348 18.47 -23.73 10.50
N VAL A 349 18.26 -24.76 9.68
CA VAL A 349 19.28 -25.78 9.38
C VAL A 349 20.54 -25.13 8.78
N ASN A 350 20.36 -24.20 7.84
CA ASN A 350 21.48 -23.46 7.24
C ASN A 350 22.27 -22.65 8.27
N SER A 351 21.59 -22.01 9.23
CA SER A 351 22.26 -21.21 10.28
C SER A 351 23.12 -22.04 11.25
N ARG A 352 22.91 -23.36 11.30
CA ARG A 352 23.65 -24.29 12.17
C ARG A 352 24.80 -25.01 11.48
N THR A 353 24.89 -24.94 10.15
CA THR A 353 25.95 -25.62 9.39
C THR A 353 27.13 -24.66 9.26
N PRO A 354 28.30 -24.94 9.87
CA PRO A 354 29.48 -24.09 9.70
C PRO A 354 29.93 -24.08 8.24
N GLU A 355 30.38 -22.93 7.72
CA GLU A 355 31.04 -22.90 6.41
C GLU A 355 32.27 -23.84 6.43
N PRO A 356 32.50 -24.65 5.37
CA PRO A 356 33.70 -25.44 5.28
C PRO A 356 34.91 -24.51 5.25
N SER A 357 35.75 -24.60 6.30
CA SER A 357 37.03 -23.92 6.42
C SER A 357 37.81 -24.00 5.11
N SER A 358 37.99 -22.85 4.45
CA SER A 358 38.90 -22.73 3.31
C SER A 358 40.29 -23.16 3.76
N SER A 359 40.68 -24.37 3.37
CA SER A 359 42.02 -24.88 3.66
C SER A 359 43.03 -24.07 2.84
N PRO A 360 44.16 -23.66 3.42
CA PRO A 360 45.13 -22.83 2.74
C PRO A 360 45.79 -23.63 1.63
N THR A 361 45.80 -23.07 0.42
CA THR A 361 46.53 -23.56 -0.74
C THR A 361 48.00 -23.75 -0.36
N ARG A 362 48.47 -25.00 -0.27
CA ARG A 362 49.91 -25.28 -0.18
C ARG A 362 50.53 -24.94 -1.53
N SER A 363 51.44 -23.97 -1.51
CA SER A 363 52.37 -23.63 -2.60
C SER A 363 53.49 -24.65 -2.72
#